data_AF-A0A2P6JNQ6-F1
#
_entry.id   AF-A0A2P6JNQ6-F1
#
_cell.length_a   1.000
_cell.length_b   1.000
_cell.length_c   1.000
_cell.angle_alpha   90.00
_cell.angle_beta   90.00
_cell.angle_gamma   90.00
#
_symmetry.space_group_name_H-M   'P 1'
#
loop_
_entity.id
_entity.type
_entity.pdbx_description
1 polymer ?
#
loop_
_entity_poly.entity_id
_entity_poly.type
_entity_poly.pdbx_seq_one_letter_code
_entity_poly.pdbx_strand_id
1 'polypeptide(L)'
;MDCLDLELPKEAFTSLELPTIDRPFAVGEQAHVLWLCRAMWIALHATQREVTPDELVEQLRTQDQVDQLCIDYAQSFLSAQDAGAWPQIVALVDSLSEPALPVRFKHRDRRIPALKLYIATAAQRSALKTDAVFAGLTTLTDYDPDHYRALTAVLDQDGLPIAKAALSLWEGDS
;
A
#
# COMPACT_ATOMS: atom_id res chain seq x y z
N MET A 1 -13.09 -26.23 -9.63
CA MET A 1 -12.85 -25.00 -8.86
C MET A 1 -13.61 -23.95 -9.63
N ASP A 2 -14.77 -23.57 -9.13
CA ASP A 2 -15.64 -22.61 -9.79
C ASP A 2 -14.92 -21.26 -9.76
N CYS A 3 -14.64 -20.74 -10.95
CA CYS A 3 -14.19 -19.37 -11.13
C CYS A 3 -15.31 -18.49 -10.56
N LEU A 4 -15.06 -17.81 -9.44
CA LEU A 4 -15.96 -16.74 -9.04
C LEU A 4 -15.91 -15.73 -10.19
N ASP A 5 -17.01 -15.56 -10.92
CA ASP A 5 -17.15 -14.43 -11.85
C ASP A 5 -17.05 -13.17 -10.99
N LEU A 6 -15.84 -12.62 -10.92
CA LEU A 6 -15.52 -11.51 -10.04
C LEU A 6 -16.18 -10.24 -10.59
N GLU A 7 -17.39 -9.95 -10.11
CA GLU A 7 -18.06 -8.70 -10.43
C GLU A 7 -17.36 -7.55 -9.71
N LEU A 8 -16.52 -6.80 -10.44
CA LEU A 8 -15.88 -5.59 -9.94
C LEU A 8 -16.94 -4.52 -9.64
N PRO A 9 -16.98 -3.97 -8.42
CA PRO A 9 -17.90 -2.88 -8.11
C PRO A 9 -17.66 -1.67 -9.03
N LYS A 10 -18.73 -1.00 -9.46
CA LYS A 10 -18.64 0.18 -10.34
C LYS A 10 -17.77 1.31 -9.75
N GLU A 11 -17.76 1.44 -8.44
CA GLU A 11 -17.02 2.46 -7.69
C GLU A 11 -15.68 1.95 -7.14
N ALA A 12 -15.18 0.82 -7.65
CA ALA A 12 -14.02 0.16 -7.06
C ALA A 12 -12.72 0.96 -7.18
N PHE A 13 -12.65 1.89 -8.14
CA PHE A 13 -11.46 2.68 -8.47
C PHE A 13 -11.69 4.20 -8.38
N THR A 14 -12.80 4.64 -7.77
CA THR A 14 -13.13 6.07 -7.64
C THR A 14 -12.44 6.76 -6.46
N SER A 15 -11.76 6.00 -5.60
CA SER A 15 -11.08 6.49 -4.41
C SER A 15 -9.81 5.69 -4.12
N LEU A 16 -8.79 6.37 -3.58
CA LEU A 16 -7.56 5.79 -3.06
C LEU A 16 -7.65 5.45 -1.56
N GLU A 17 -8.80 5.70 -0.92
CA GLU A 17 -9.02 5.34 0.48
C GLU A 17 -9.38 3.86 0.59
N LEU A 18 -8.62 3.08 1.37
CA LEU A 18 -8.98 1.69 1.62
C LEU A 18 -10.26 1.62 2.47
N PRO A 19 -11.22 0.73 2.14
CA PRO A 19 -12.41 0.57 2.97
C PRO A 19 -12.01 0.03 4.35
N THR A 20 -12.70 0.49 5.40
CA THR A 20 -12.54 -0.06 6.74
C THR A 20 -13.06 -1.50 6.77
N ILE A 21 -12.27 -2.40 7.36
CA ILE A 21 -12.59 -3.82 7.46
C ILE A 21 -12.84 -4.15 8.93
N ASP A 22 -14.10 -4.03 9.37
CA ASP A 22 -14.48 -4.15 10.78
C ASP A 22 -14.63 -5.61 11.27
N ARG A 23 -14.50 -6.59 10.37
CA ARG A 23 -14.67 -8.02 10.68
C ARG A 23 -13.77 -8.90 9.80
N PRO A 24 -13.42 -10.11 10.25
CA PRO A 24 -12.87 -11.12 9.35
C PRO A 24 -13.91 -11.40 8.27
N PHE A 25 -13.53 -11.28 7.00
CA PHE A 25 -14.40 -11.64 5.88
C PHE A 25 -13.91 -12.90 5.19
N ALA A 26 -14.82 -13.58 4.50
CA ALA A 26 -14.46 -14.64 3.59
C ALA A 26 -13.82 -14.07 2.33
N VAL A 27 -12.83 -14.81 1.83
CA VAL A 27 -12.24 -14.58 0.52
C VAL A 27 -13.36 -14.54 -0.55
N GLY A 28 -13.35 -13.54 -1.44
CA GLY A 28 -14.42 -13.32 -2.44
C GLY A 28 -15.62 -12.47 -2.00
N GLU A 29 -15.72 -12.03 -0.74
CA GLU A 29 -16.77 -11.06 -0.34
C GLU A 29 -16.60 -9.69 -1.04
N GLN A 30 -17.69 -8.97 -1.29
CA GLN A 30 -17.65 -7.68 -1.99
C GLN A 30 -16.69 -6.66 -1.34
N ALA A 31 -16.61 -6.61 -0.01
CA ALA A 31 -15.70 -5.74 0.71
C ALA A 31 -14.22 -6.08 0.45
N HIS A 32 -13.91 -7.36 0.30
CA HIS A 32 -12.59 -7.85 -0.06
C HIS A 32 -12.21 -7.46 -1.49
N VAL A 33 -13.12 -7.68 -2.44
CA VAL A 33 -12.92 -7.30 -3.85
C VAL A 33 -12.69 -5.80 -3.96
N LEU A 34 -13.51 -4.99 -3.27
CA LEU A 34 -13.35 -3.55 -3.23
C LEU A 34 -12.00 -3.13 -2.64
N TRP A 35 -11.56 -3.76 -1.55
CA TRP A 35 -10.26 -3.50 -0.96
C TRP A 35 -9.12 -3.82 -1.95
N LEU A 36 -9.16 -4.98 -2.60
CA LEU A 36 -8.15 -5.38 -3.59
C LEU A 36 -8.07 -4.41 -4.78
N CYS A 37 -9.22 -3.98 -5.28
CA CYS A 37 -9.27 -2.98 -6.36
C CYS A 37 -8.58 -1.67 -5.94
N ARG A 38 -8.90 -1.15 -4.75
CA ARG A 38 -8.29 0.09 -4.27
C ARG A 38 -6.81 -0.08 -3.95
N ALA A 39 -6.39 -1.24 -3.45
CA ALA A 39 -4.97 -1.54 -3.26
C ALA A 39 -4.22 -1.53 -4.59
N MET A 40 -4.75 -2.18 -5.64
CA MET A 40 -4.19 -2.16 -7.01
C MET A 40 -4.13 -0.73 -7.57
N TRP A 41 -5.17 0.07 -7.32
CA TRP A 41 -5.20 1.47 -7.73
C TRP A 41 -4.11 2.30 -7.06
N ILE A 42 -3.94 2.15 -5.75
CA ILE A 42 -2.88 2.81 -4.99
C ILE A 42 -1.51 2.40 -5.53
N ALA A 43 -1.30 1.10 -5.79
CA ALA A 43 -0.03 0.61 -6.31
C ALA A 43 0.29 1.14 -7.70
N LEU A 44 -0.72 1.26 -8.57
CA LEU A 44 -0.58 1.85 -9.89
C LEU A 44 -0.19 3.33 -9.80
N HIS A 45 -0.91 4.13 -9.01
CA HIS A 45 -0.58 5.55 -8.82
C HIS A 45 0.75 5.78 -8.11
N ALA A 46 1.18 4.83 -7.26
CA ALA A 46 2.50 4.84 -6.66
C ALA A 46 3.61 4.55 -7.68
N THR A 47 3.32 3.69 -8.66
CA THR A 47 4.23 3.31 -9.73
C THR A 47 4.19 4.39 -10.80
N GLN A 48 5.03 5.42 -10.65
CA GLN A 48 5.15 6.56 -11.60
C GLN A 48 5.82 6.18 -12.94
N ARG A 49 5.56 4.97 -13.44
CA ARG A 49 6.08 4.41 -14.69
C ARG A 49 5.03 3.50 -15.31
N GLU A 50 5.22 3.17 -16.58
CA GLU A 50 4.49 2.07 -17.19
C GLU A 50 4.76 0.77 -16.42
N VAL A 51 3.69 0.06 -16.10
CA VAL A 51 3.70 -1.19 -15.34
C VAL A 51 2.78 -2.19 -16.00
N THR A 52 3.23 -3.43 -16.07
CA THR A 52 2.42 -4.54 -16.58
C THR A 52 1.42 -5.02 -15.52
N PRO A 53 0.30 -5.65 -15.92
CA PRO A 53 -0.63 -6.24 -14.94
C PRO A 53 0.05 -7.21 -13.97
N ASP A 54 0.97 -8.05 -14.45
CA ASP A 54 1.70 -9.00 -13.61
C ASP A 54 2.58 -8.28 -12.58
N GLU A 55 3.33 -7.26 -12.98
CA GLU A 55 4.13 -6.47 -12.05
C GLU A 55 3.26 -5.80 -10.96
N LEU A 56 2.08 -5.30 -11.33
CA LEU A 56 1.15 -4.68 -10.38
C LEU A 56 0.61 -5.70 -9.36
N VAL A 57 0.31 -6.93 -9.81
CA VAL A 57 -0.06 -8.03 -8.92
C VAL A 57 1.09 -8.38 -7.98
N GLU A 58 2.31 -8.49 -8.50
CA GLU A 58 3.49 -8.80 -7.70
C GLU A 58 3.74 -7.75 -6.62
N GLN A 59 3.56 -6.46 -6.90
CA GLN A 59 3.77 -5.40 -5.91
C GLN A 59 2.89 -5.53 -4.64
N LEU A 60 1.75 -6.21 -4.74
CA LEU A 60 0.82 -6.41 -3.63
C LEU A 60 0.77 -7.86 -3.14
N ARG A 61 1.63 -8.75 -3.66
CA ARG A 61 1.59 -10.16 -3.30
C ARG A 61 2.01 -10.41 -1.85
N THR A 62 2.94 -9.62 -1.33
CA THR A 62 3.46 -9.77 0.03
C THR A 62 3.60 -8.43 0.73
N GLN A 63 3.64 -8.46 2.07
CA GLN A 63 3.88 -7.26 2.85
C GLN A 63 5.26 -6.64 2.59
N ASP A 64 6.28 -7.45 2.32
CA ASP A 64 7.63 -6.95 2.00
C ASP A 64 7.64 -6.18 0.67
N GLN A 65 6.85 -6.62 -0.32
CA GLN A 65 6.69 -5.91 -1.59
C GLN A 65 5.94 -4.58 -1.39
N VAL A 66 4.90 -4.57 -0.56
CA VAL A 66 4.20 -3.33 -0.17
C VAL A 66 5.14 -2.38 0.58
N ASP A 67 5.98 -2.90 1.49
CA ASP A 67 6.95 -2.10 2.22
C ASP A 67 7.91 -1.42 1.24
N GLN A 68 8.46 -2.19 0.30
CA GLN A 68 9.37 -1.66 -0.70
C GLN A 68 8.70 -0.61 -1.60
N LEU A 69 7.47 -0.85 -2.05
CA LEU A 69 6.69 0.13 -2.82
C LEU A 69 6.43 1.41 -2.01
N CYS A 70 6.08 1.29 -0.73
CA CYS A 70 5.87 2.43 0.16
C CYS A 70 7.17 3.23 0.34
N ILE A 71 8.30 2.56 0.52
CA ILE A 71 9.63 3.14 0.67
C ILE A 71 10.05 3.89 -0.59
N ASP A 72 9.91 3.29 -1.76
CA ASP A 72 10.30 3.90 -3.04
C ASP A 72 9.46 5.15 -3.35
N TYR A 73 8.15 5.06 -3.11
CA TYR A 73 7.27 6.22 -3.22
C TYR A 73 7.65 7.31 -2.21
N ALA A 74 7.82 6.94 -0.93
CA ALA A 74 8.16 7.88 0.13
C ALA A 74 9.47 8.61 -0.13
N GLN A 75 10.49 7.91 -0.62
CA GLN A 75 11.78 8.49 -0.94
C GLN A 75 11.64 9.57 -2.01
N SER A 76 10.89 9.29 -3.08
CA SER A 76 10.65 10.26 -4.15
C SER A 76 9.77 11.43 -3.69
N PHE A 77 8.66 11.14 -3.02
CA PHE A 77 7.68 12.09 -2.55
C PHE A 77 8.23 13.05 -1.50
N LEU A 78 8.92 12.52 -0.48
CA LEU A 78 9.47 13.34 0.61
C LEU A 78 10.66 14.18 0.14
N SER A 79 11.51 13.65 -0.74
CA SER A 79 12.64 14.42 -1.28
C SER A 79 12.20 15.66 -2.06
N ALA A 80 10.99 15.64 -2.65
CA ALA A 80 10.42 16.80 -3.32
C ALA A 80 9.93 17.90 -2.35
N GLN A 81 9.66 17.56 -1.08
CA GLN A 81 9.17 18.50 -0.06
C GLN A 81 10.26 18.93 0.94
N ASP A 82 11.11 18.00 1.34
CA ASP A 82 12.19 18.19 2.31
C ASP A 82 13.39 17.30 1.92
N ALA A 83 14.43 17.93 1.35
CA ALA A 83 15.67 17.24 0.97
C ALA A 83 16.39 16.58 2.16
N GLY A 84 16.10 17.00 3.40
CA GLY A 84 16.61 16.40 4.63
C GLY A 84 15.77 15.25 5.19
N ALA A 85 14.62 14.94 4.59
CA ALA A 85 13.68 13.94 5.12
C ALA A 85 14.27 12.53 5.14
N TRP A 86 14.77 12.07 3.99
CA TRP A 86 15.29 10.70 3.87
C TRP A 86 16.54 10.43 4.74
N PRO A 87 17.53 11.34 4.79
CA PRO A 87 18.65 11.21 5.73
C PRO A 87 18.19 11.10 7.20
N GLN A 88 17.15 11.85 7.60
CA GLN A 88 16.59 11.75 8.95
C GLN A 88 15.93 10.39 9.19
N ILE A 89 15.19 9.85 8.21
CA ILE A 89 14.57 8.52 8.30
C ILE A 89 15.63 7.44 8.45
N VAL A 90 16.72 7.50 7.68
CA VAL A 90 17.84 6.56 7.82
C VAL A 90 18.46 6.64 9.22
N ALA A 91 18.70 7.84 9.75
CA ALA A 91 19.20 8.00 11.10
C ALA A 91 18.23 7.44 12.18
N LEU A 92 16.91 7.57 11.96
CA LEU A 92 15.91 6.96 12.83
C LEU A 92 15.98 5.44 12.79
N VAL A 93 16.19 4.81 11.62
CA VAL A 93 16.37 3.35 11.51
C VAL A 93 17.48 2.87 12.44
N ASP A 94 18.64 3.53 12.42
CA ASP A 94 19.79 3.16 13.25
C ASP A 94 19.47 3.25 14.75
N SER A 95 18.66 4.23 15.14
CA SER A 95 18.21 4.41 16.53
C SER A 95 17.15 3.39 16.98
N LEU A 96 16.41 2.80 16.03
CA LEU A 96 15.35 1.83 16.31
C LEU A 96 15.93 0.42 16.49
N SER A 97 16.46 0.14 17.69
CA SER A 97 16.84 -1.23 18.06
C SER A 97 15.63 -2.19 18.05
N GLU A 98 15.85 -3.47 17.73
CA GLU A 98 14.79 -4.52 17.71
C GLU A 98 13.88 -4.55 18.97
N PRO A 99 14.40 -4.41 20.20
CA PRO A 99 13.57 -4.35 21.40
C PRO A 99 12.64 -3.13 21.47
N ALA A 100 12.98 -2.04 20.76
CA ALA A 100 12.23 -0.79 20.75
C ALA A 100 11.14 -0.75 19.67
N LEU A 101 11.12 -1.72 18.75
CA LEU A 101 10.09 -1.79 17.70
C LEU A 101 8.75 -2.29 18.28
N PRO A 102 7.63 -1.60 17.99
CA PRO A 102 6.30 -2.15 18.25
C PRO A 102 6.15 -3.54 17.64
N VAL A 103 5.47 -4.45 18.33
CA VAL A 103 5.36 -5.87 17.93
C VAL A 103 4.93 -6.03 16.47
N ARG A 104 3.98 -5.21 16.00
CA ARG A 104 3.48 -5.22 14.61
C ARG A 104 4.53 -4.93 13.54
N PHE A 105 5.67 -4.32 13.89
CA PHE A 105 6.73 -3.96 12.95
C PHE A 105 7.99 -4.83 13.09
N LYS A 106 8.00 -5.81 14.00
CA LYS A 106 9.20 -6.65 14.24
C LYS A 106 9.64 -7.47 13.02
N HIS A 107 8.70 -7.80 12.15
CA HIS A 107 8.97 -8.59 10.93
C HIS A 107 8.93 -7.74 9.66
N ARG A 108 8.93 -6.41 9.80
CA ARG A 108 8.80 -5.47 8.69
C ARG A 108 10.14 -4.81 8.40
N ASP A 109 10.27 -4.23 7.22
CA ASP A 109 11.42 -3.39 6.92
C ASP A 109 11.49 -2.24 7.94
N ARG A 110 12.63 -2.10 8.63
CA ARG A 110 12.82 -1.09 9.70
C ARG A 110 12.65 0.35 9.21
N ARG A 111 12.73 0.59 7.91
CA ARG A 111 12.44 1.89 7.29
C ARG A 111 10.96 2.26 7.44
N ILE A 112 10.03 1.31 7.50
CA ILE A 112 8.59 1.58 7.70
C ILE A 112 8.28 2.21 9.06
N PRO A 113 8.65 1.62 10.21
CA PRO A 113 8.42 2.27 11.50
C PRO A 113 9.19 3.60 11.63
N ALA A 114 10.40 3.71 11.04
CA ALA A 114 11.14 4.98 11.00
C ALA A 114 10.41 6.06 10.19
N LEU A 115 9.89 5.70 9.02
CA LEU A 115 9.09 6.56 8.15
C LEU A 115 7.84 7.06 8.88
N LYS A 116 7.11 6.16 9.55
CA LYS A 116 5.92 6.52 10.34
C LYS A 116 6.26 7.47 11.49
N LEU A 117 7.38 7.26 12.17
CA LEU A 117 7.86 8.16 13.23
C LEU A 117 8.22 9.55 12.68
N TYR A 118 8.89 9.60 11.52
CA TYR A 118 9.18 10.85 10.83
C TYR A 118 7.90 11.60 10.45
N ILE A 119 6.93 10.92 9.82
CA ILE A 119 5.63 11.50 9.44
C ILE A 119 4.92 12.10 10.66
N ALA A 120 4.83 11.34 11.76
CA ALA A 120 4.17 11.80 12.98
C ALA A 120 4.84 13.07 13.55
N THR A 121 6.17 13.12 13.51
CA THR A 121 6.95 14.28 14.00
C THR A 121 6.85 15.47 13.05
N ALA A 122 6.89 15.26 11.74
CA ALA A 122 6.78 16.29 10.72
C ALA A 122 5.37 16.89 10.65
N ALA A 123 4.32 16.07 10.85
CA ALA A 123 2.93 16.51 10.93
C ALA A 123 2.69 17.45 12.12
N GLN A 124 3.29 17.17 13.29
CA GLN A 124 3.22 18.06 14.45
C GLN A 124 3.84 19.44 14.19
N ARG A 125 4.81 19.51 13.28
CA ARG A 125 5.45 20.75 12.84
C ARG A 125 4.71 21.43 11.68
N SER A 126 3.59 20.87 11.24
CA SER A 126 2.81 21.30 10.06
C SER A 126 3.66 21.42 8.77
N ALA A 127 4.75 20.66 8.68
CA ALA A 127 5.74 20.77 7.60
C ALA A 127 5.48 19.81 6.44
N LEU A 128 4.72 18.73 6.68
CA LEU A 128 4.47 17.67 5.70
C LEU A 128 3.04 17.76 5.16
N LYS A 129 2.90 17.84 3.84
CA LYS A 129 1.61 17.65 3.16
C LYS A 129 1.57 16.24 2.60
N THR A 130 0.62 15.43 3.06
CA THR A 130 0.41 14.05 2.56
C THR A 130 -0.57 14.05 1.41
N ASP A 131 -0.26 13.33 0.33
CA ASP A 131 -1.24 13.03 -0.72
C ASP A 131 -1.99 11.71 -0.42
N ALA A 132 -3.02 11.42 -1.21
CA ALA A 132 -3.86 10.24 -1.03
C ALA A 132 -3.12 8.92 -1.31
N VAL A 133 -2.15 8.91 -2.23
CA VAL A 133 -1.36 7.71 -2.56
C VAL A 133 -0.47 7.33 -1.38
N PHE A 134 0.21 8.32 -0.80
CA PHE A 134 1.07 8.13 0.36
C PHE A 134 0.28 7.71 1.60
N ALA A 135 -0.90 8.31 1.81
CA ALA A 135 -1.82 7.89 2.86
C ALA A 135 -2.31 6.43 2.66
N GLY A 136 -2.62 6.05 1.42
CA GLY A 136 -2.99 4.68 1.06
C GLY A 136 -1.88 3.67 1.33
N LEU A 137 -0.67 3.94 0.83
CA LEU A 137 0.51 3.08 1.05
C LEU A 137 0.84 2.94 2.53
N THR A 138 0.83 4.04 3.29
CA THR A 138 1.08 3.98 4.73
C THR A 138 0.01 3.17 5.46
N THR A 139 -1.25 3.20 5.01
CA THR A 139 -2.32 2.35 5.55
C THR A 139 -2.08 0.87 5.21
N LEU A 140 -1.69 0.53 3.97
CA LEU A 140 -1.34 -0.84 3.58
C LEU A 140 -0.22 -1.41 4.46
N THR A 141 0.72 -0.56 4.90
CA THR A 141 1.82 -1.01 5.77
C THR A 141 1.40 -1.28 7.23
N ASP A 142 0.21 -0.86 7.66
CA ASP A 142 -0.27 -1.08 9.03
C ASP A 142 -0.99 -2.42 9.24
N TYR A 143 -1.30 -3.12 8.15
CA TYR A 143 -1.95 -4.43 8.24
C TYR A 143 -1.06 -5.45 8.95
N ASP A 144 -1.67 -6.27 9.80
CA ASP A 144 -1.04 -7.46 10.37
C ASP A 144 -0.73 -8.48 9.26
N PRO A 145 0.39 -9.23 9.31
CA PRO A 145 0.77 -10.20 8.26
C PRO A 145 -0.28 -11.26 7.97
N ASP A 146 -0.94 -11.81 9.00
CA ASP A 146 -1.95 -12.85 8.82
C ASP A 146 -3.23 -12.25 8.24
N HIS A 147 -3.59 -11.05 8.69
CA HIS A 147 -4.72 -10.34 8.11
C HIS A 147 -4.46 -10.01 6.64
N TYR A 148 -3.31 -9.41 6.31
CA TYR A 148 -2.93 -9.08 4.93
C TYR A 148 -2.92 -10.30 4.02
N ARG A 149 -2.38 -11.43 4.49
CA ARG A 149 -2.41 -12.70 3.74
C ARG A 149 -3.82 -13.15 3.44
N ALA A 150 -4.76 -13.00 4.39
CA ALA A 150 -6.16 -13.31 4.14
C ALA A 150 -6.79 -12.38 3.08
N LEU A 151 -6.43 -11.09 3.08
CA LEU A 151 -6.86 -10.09 2.08
C LEU A 151 -6.25 -10.29 0.69
N THR A 152 -5.17 -11.06 0.58
CA THR A 152 -4.41 -11.20 -0.67
C THR A 152 -4.40 -12.64 -1.18
N ALA A 153 -5.08 -13.55 -0.49
CA ALA A 153 -5.12 -14.98 -0.82
C ALA A 153 -5.68 -15.29 -2.22
N VAL A 154 -6.36 -14.33 -2.87
CA VAL A 154 -6.92 -14.48 -4.22
C VAL A 154 -6.11 -13.82 -5.31
N LEU A 155 -4.97 -13.20 -5.00
CA LEU A 155 -4.17 -12.53 -6.03
C LEU A 155 -3.77 -13.47 -7.18
N ASP A 156 -3.52 -14.75 -6.89
CA ASP A 156 -3.20 -15.76 -7.91
C ASP A 156 -4.35 -16.06 -8.88
N GLN A 157 -5.59 -15.86 -8.44
CA GLN A 157 -6.78 -16.20 -9.23
C GLN A 157 -7.37 -14.94 -9.88
N ASP A 158 -7.47 -13.87 -9.09
CA ASP A 158 -8.26 -12.68 -9.40
C ASP A 158 -7.42 -11.40 -9.55
N GLY A 159 -6.14 -11.45 -9.17
CA GLY A 159 -5.26 -10.28 -9.22
C GLY A 159 -5.08 -9.75 -10.64
N LEU A 160 -4.91 -10.62 -11.64
CA LEU A 160 -4.71 -10.21 -13.04
C LEU A 160 -5.92 -9.49 -13.65
N PRO A 161 -7.16 -9.99 -13.53
CA PRO A 161 -8.35 -9.24 -13.94
C PRO A 161 -8.45 -7.86 -13.28
N ILE A 162 -8.21 -7.77 -11.97
CA ILE A 162 -8.27 -6.50 -11.22
C ILE A 162 -7.19 -5.52 -11.72
N ALA A 163 -5.96 -6.00 -11.88
CA ALA A 163 -4.83 -5.20 -12.34
C ALA A 163 -5.06 -4.64 -13.75
N LYS A 164 -5.62 -5.45 -14.65
CA LYS A 164 -6.01 -4.99 -16.00
C LYS A 164 -7.09 -3.92 -15.94
N ALA A 165 -8.11 -4.11 -15.10
CA ALA A 165 -9.18 -3.13 -14.93
C ALA A 165 -8.66 -1.79 -14.37
N ALA A 166 -7.75 -1.84 -13.39
CA ALA A 166 -7.05 -0.66 -12.90
C ALA A 166 -6.33 0.05 -14.05
N LEU A 167 -5.41 -0.62 -14.75
CA LEU A 167 -4.63 -0.02 -15.84
C LEU A 167 -5.51 0.63 -16.92
N SER A 168 -6.59 -0.05 -17.35
CA SER A 168 -7.51 0.50 -18.36
C SER A 168 -8.22 1.79 -17.92
N LEU A 169 -8.48 1.97 -16.62
CA LEU A 169 -9.07 3.21 -16.11
C LEU A 169 -8.04 4.34 -16.03
N TRP A 170 -6.79 4.02 -15.72
CA TRP A 170 -5.71 5.01 -15.62
C TRP A 170 -5.36 5.64 -16.97
N GLU A 171 -5.35 4.84 -18.03
CA GLU A 171 -5.19 5.34 -19.41
C GLU A 171 -6.32 6.29 -19.83
N GLY A 172 -7.49 6.22 -19.18
CA GLY A 172 -8.63 7.11 -19.43
C GLY A 172 -8.60 8.45 -18.68
N ASP A 173 -7.72 8.59 -17.67
CA ASP A 173 -7.56 9.79 -16.84
C ASP A 173 -6.35 10.66 -17.26
N SER A 174 -5.64 10.28 -18.33
CA SER A 174 -4.49 11.01 -18.91
C SER A 174 -4.89 11.96 -20.05
#